data_AF-A0A543IDC1-F1
#
_entry.id   AF-A0A543IDC1-F1
#
_cell.length_a   1.000
_cell.length_b   1.000
_cell.length_c   1.000
_cell.angle_alpha   90.00
_cell.angle_beta   90.00
_cell.angle_gamma   90.00
#
_symmetry.space_group_name_H-M   'P 1'
#
loop_
_entity.id
_entity.type
_entity.pdbx_description
1 polymer ?
#
loop_
_entity_poly.entity_id
_entity_poly.type
_entity_poly.pdbx_seq_one_letter_code
_entity_poly.pdbx_strand_id
1 'polypeptide(L)'
;MASGFFEAVERRFIVDGKTADNTEVINFVASIRERSDEAPDILKPDVAERMILHALDKGASIADLDADTVVQHQLILLAALVGEARLNESELNAFMNKIRADADELLE
;
A
#
# COMPACT_ATOMS: atom_id res chain seq x y z
N MET A 1 4.86 7.45 7.77
CA MET A 1 4.95 6.50 6.63
C MET A 1 3.74 5.59 6.57
N ALA A 2 3.28 5.04 7.71
CA ALA A 2 2.03 4.27 7.79
C ALA A 2 0.87 4.96 7.04
N SER A 3 0.46 6.17 7.44
CA SER A 3 -0.68 6.88 6.84
C SER A 3 -0.59 7.04 5.31
N GLY A 4 0.61 7.27 4.76
CA GLY A 4 0.79 7.33 3.30
C GLY A 4 0.60 6.01 2.57
N PHE A 5 0.97 4.89 3.21
CA PHE A 5 0.70 3.57 2.67
C PHE A 5 -0.80 3.24 2.73
N PHE A 6 -1.46 3.49 3.86
CA PHE A 6 -2.91 3.28 4.01
C PHE A 6 -3.68 4.11 2.97
N GLU A 7 -3.42 5.41 2.87
CA GLU A 7 -4.07 6.28 1.88
C GLU A 7 -3.83 5.79 0.44
N ALA A 8 -2.61 5.35 0.11
CA ALA A 8 -2.30 4.84 -1.22
C ALA A 8 -3.04 3.52 -1.53
N VAL A 9 -3.18 2.64 -0.54
CA VAL A 9 -3.97 1.40 -0.64
C VAL A 9 -5.45 1.71 -0.82
N GLU A 10 -6.02 2.59 0.01
CA GLU A 10 -7.42 2.97 -0.09
C GLU A 10 -7.76 3.56 -1.47
N ARG A 11 -6.96 4.51 -1.96
CA ARG A 11 -7.16 5.09 -3.30
C ARG A 11 -7.14 4.05 -4.43
N ARG A 12 -6.31 3.02 -4.30
CA ARG A 12 -6.13 2.01 -5.36
C ARG A 12 -7.20 0.92 -5.32
N PHE A 13 -7.66 0.56 -4.13
CA PHE A 13 -8.48 -0.63 -3.91
C PHE A 13 -9.88 -0.30 -3.37
N ILE A 14 -10.20 0.95 -3.06
CA ILE A 14 -11.56 1.39 -2.72
C ILE A 14 -12.00 2.41 -3.75
N VAL A 15 -12.83 1.98 -4.70
CA VAL A 15 -13.34 2.82 -5.79
C VAL A 15 -14.87 2.81 -5.73
N ASP A 16 -15.49 3.99 -5.70
CA ASP A 16 -16.95 4.16 -5.59
C ASP A 16 -17.56 3.36 -4.42
N GLY A 17 -16.85 3.31 -3.29
CA GLY A 17 -17.26 2.58 -2.08
C GLY A 17 -17.17 1.06 -2.19
N LYS A 18 -16.59 0.52 -3.26
CA LYS A 18 -16.33 -0.91 -3.44
C LYS A 18 -14.88 -1.23 -3.14
N THR A 19 -14.67 -2.13 -2.19
CA THR A 19 -13.34 -2.66 -1.88
C THR A 19 -13.01 -3.82 -2.81
N ALA A 20 -11.87 -3.73 -3.48
CA ALA A 20 -11.31 -4.73 -4.38
C ALA A 20 -11.19 -6.10 -3.72
N ASP A 21 -11.40 -7.18 -4.49
CA ASP A 21 -11.30 -8.54 -3.96
C ASP A 21 -9.84 -9.02 -3.77
N ASN A 22 -9.66 -10.23 -3.23
CA ASN A 22 -8.32 -10.77 -3.01
C ASN A 22 -7.58 -11.04 -4.33
N THR A 23 -8.30 -11.35 -5.41
CA THR A 23 -7.73 -11.58 -6.74
C THR A 23 -7.09 -10.30 -7.28
N GLU A 24 -7.75 -9.16 -7.10
CA GLU A 24 -7.22 -7.86 -7.48
C GLU A 24 -5.94 -7.50 -6.71
N VAL A 25 -5.88 -7.82 -5.41
CA VAL A 25 -4.67 -7.65 -4.59
C VAL A 25 -3.54 -8.55 -5.08
N ILE A 26 -3.81 -9.84 -5.31
CA ILE A 26 -2.83 -10.81 -5.83
C ILE A 26 -2.29 -10.35 -7.18
N ASN A 27 -3.16 -9.94 -8.10
CA ASN A 27 -2.76 -9.47 -9.42
C ASN A 27 -1.90 -8.21 -9.34
N PHE A 28 -2.24 -7.28 -8.45
CA PHE A 28 -1.41 -6.10 -8.21
C PHE A 28 -0.01 -6.47 -7.71
N VAL A 29 0.09 -7.32 -6.69
CA VAL A 29 1.39 -7.77 -6.15
C VAL A 29 2.21 -8.53 -7.19
N ALA A 30 1.57 -9.40 -7.97
CA ALA A 30 2.22 -10.07 -9.10
C ALA A 30 2.77 -9.06 -10.12
N SER A 31 1.98 -8.05 -10.49
CA SER A 31 2.41 -7.02 -11.45
C SER A 31 3.62 -6.21 -10.98
N ILE A 32 3.81 -6.03 -9.67
CA ILE A 32 4.99 -5.35 -9.11
C ILE A 32 6.21 -6.25 -9.20
N ARG A 33 6.06 -7.53 -8.83
CA ARG A 33 7.14 -8.53 -8.85
C ARG A 33 7.68 -8.78 -10.26
N GLU A 34 6.89 -8.52 -11.29
CA GLU A 34 7.30 -8.61 -12.69
C GLU A 34 8.08 -7.38 -13.19
N ARG A 35 8.15 -6.27 -12.42
CA ARG A 35 8.78 -5.01 -12.88
C ARG A 35 10.31 -5.07 -12.92
N SER A 36 10.94 -5.95 -12.16
CA SER A 36 12.40 -6.14 -12.18
C SER A 36 12.80 -7.53 -11.71
N ASP A 37 13.98 -8.00 -12.13
CA ASP A 37 14.54 -9.28 -11.74
C ASP A 37 14.81 -9.38 -10.22
N GLU A 38 15.01 -8.24 -9.55
CA GLU A 38 15.27 -8.14 -8.10
C GLU A 38 13.99 -8.10 -7.27
N ALA A 39 12.86 -7.69 -7.85
CA ALA A 39 11.60 -7.51 -7.12
C ALA A 39 11.07 -8.80 -6.45
N PRO A 40 11.17 -10.00 -7.04
CA PRO A 40 10.76 -11.25 -6.38
C PRO A 40 11.55 -11.59 -5.11
N ASP A 41 12.82 -11.18 -5.04
CA ASP A 41 13.68 -11.44 -3.89
C ASP A 41 13.35 -10.52 -2.72
N ILE A 42 12.89 -9.31 -3.02
CA ILE A 42 12.60 -8.29 -2.01
C ILE A 42 11.13 -8.31 -1.58
N LEU A 43 10.19 -8.42 -2.54
CA LEU A 43 8.76 -8.38 -2.27
C LEU A 43 8.19 -9.80 -2.21
N LYS A 44 8.04 -10.31 -0.98
CA LYS A 44 7.39 -11.60 -0.73
C LYS A 44 5.88 -11.44 -0.91
N PRO A 45 5.24 -12.25 -1.77
CA PRO A 45 3.85 -12.02 -2.15
C PRO A 45 2.90 -12.19 -0.97
N ASP A 46 3.12 -13.18 -0.11
CA ASP A 46 2.33 -13.42 1.09
C ASP A 46 2.41 -12.24 2.07
N VAL A 47 3.60 -11.69 2.28
CA VAL A 47 3.81 -10.50 3.13
C VAL A 47 3.12 -9.28 2.52
N ALA A 48 3.34 -9.01 1.24
CA ALA A 48 2.78 -7.87 0.53
C ALA A 48 1.24 -7.90 0.50
N GLU A 49 0.66 -9.05 0.16
CA GLU A 49 -0.79 -9.25 0.12
C GLU A 49 -1.39 -9.08 1.52
N ARG A 50 -0.78 -9.66 2.55
CA ARG A 50 -1.24 -9.48 3.95
C ARG A 50 -1.21 -8.02 4.38
N MET A 51 -0.17 -7.27 4.03
CA MET A 51 -0.08 -5.84 4.36
C MET A 51 -1.16 -5.01 3.67
N ILE A 52 -1.46 -5.28 2.40
CA ILE A 52 -2.55 -4.60 1.67
C ILE A 52 -3.91 -4.97 2.27
N LEU A 53 -4.16 -6.26 2.52
CA LEU A 53 -5.41 -6.73 3.13
C LEU A 53 -5.60 -6.20 4.55
N HIS A 54 -4.52 -6.05 5.32
CA HIS A 54 -4.53 -5.41 6.63
C HIS A 54 -4.94 -3.94 6.51
N ALA A 55 -4.36 -3.21 5.55
CA ALA A 55 -4.73 -1.82 5.29
C ALA A 55 -6.16 -1.62 4.76
N LEU A 56 -6.79 -2.67 4.24
CA LEU A 56 -8.20 -2.68 3.81
C LEU A 56 -9.16 -3.21 4.87
N ASP A 57 -8.70 -3.38 6.13
CA ASP A 57 -9.47 -3.97 7.23
C ASP A 57 -10.08 -5.35 6.92
N LYS A 58 -9.42 -6.14 6.05
CA LYS A 58 -9.88 -7.49 5.65
C LYS A 58 -9.43 -8.60 6.59
N GLY A 59 -9.01 -8.26 7.81
CA GLY A 59 -8.68 -9.22 8.85
C GLY A 59 -7.35 -9.97 8.67
N ALA A 60 -6.50 -9.58 7.72
CA ALA A 60 -5.14 -10.09 7.64
C ALA A 60 -4.30 -9.56 8.82
N SER A 61 -3.73 -10.46 9.61
CA SER A 61 -2.76 -10.08 10.64
C SER A 61 -1.41 -9.77 10.00
N ILE A 62 -0.66 -8.86 10.60
CA ILE A 62 0.76 -8.57 10.30
C ILE A 62 1.64 -8.60 11.57
N ALA A 63 1.09 -9.02 12.71
CA ALA A 63 1.75 -8.91 14.02
C ALA A 63 2.97 -9.84 14.18
N ASP A 64 3.06 -10.89 13.38
CA ASP A 64 4.18 -11.85 13.31
C ASP A 64 5.29 -11.41 12.35
N LEU A 65 5.10 -10.33 11.59
CA LEU A 65 6.12 -9.80 10.69
C LEU A 65 7.11 -8.94 11.47
N ASP A 66 8.40 -9.10 11.20
CA ASP A 66 9.42 -8.23 11.79
C ASP A 66 9.36 -6.82 11.20
N ALA A 67 9.80 -5.84 11.97
CA ALA A 67 9.66 -4.43 11.62
C ALA A 67 10.44 -4.05 10.35
N ASP A 68 11.61 -4.66 10.12
CA ASP A 68 12.44 -4.37 8.95
C ASP A 68 11.75 -4.89 7.68
N THR A 69 11.19 -6.10 7.72
CA THR A 69 10.37 -6.67 6.65
C THR A 69 9.18 -5.77 6.34
N VAL A 70 8.45 -5.31 7.36
CA VAL A 70 7.30 -4.40 7.20
C VAL A 70 7.72 -3.11 6.51
N VAL A 71 8.78 -2.44 7.00
CA VAL A 71 9.25 -1.17 6.42
C VAL A 71 9.71 -1.35 4.97
N GLN A 72 10.46 -2.41 4.68
CA GLN A 72 10.95 -2.70 3.33
C GLN A 72 9.79 -2.91 2.34
N HIS A 73 8.81 -3.75 2.69
CA HIS A 73 7.65 -4.01 1.85
C HIS A 73 6.80 -2.75 1.69
N GLN A 74 6.60 -1.99 2.78
CA GLN A 74 5.83 -0.76 2.75
C GLN A 74 6.41 0.28 1.79
N LEU A 75 7.74 0.46 1.76
CA LEU A 75 8.40 1.41 0.86
C LEU A 75 8.18 1.03 -0.62
N ILE A 76 8.34 -0.25 -0.95
CA ILE A 76 8.19 -0.75 -2.32
C ILE A 76 6.73 -0.66 -2.77
N LEU A 77 5.80 -1.08 -1.92
CA LEU A 77 4.38 -1.02 -2.23
C LEU A 77 3.91 0.43 -2.36
N LEU A 78 4.34 1.34 -1.47
CA LEU A 78 4.01 2.75 -1.57
C LEU A 78 4.54 3.36 -2.89
N ALA A 79 5.79 3.07 -3.25
CA ALA A 79 6.36 3.54 -4.51
C ALA A 79 5.59 2.98 -5.73
N ALA A 80 5.18 1.72 -5.69
CA ALA A 80 4.40 1.09 -6.74
C ALA A 80 3.00 1.69 -6.87
N LEU A 81 2.29 1.89 -5.75
CA LEU A 81 0.94 2.46 -5.69
C LEU A 81 0.94 3.90 -6.22
N VAL A 82 1.86 4.73 -5.73
CA VAL A 82 1.97 6.13 -6.16
C VAL A 82 2.40 6.22 -7.63
N GLY A 83 3.34 5.38 -8.06
CA GLY A 83 3.81 5.33 -9.44
C GLY A 83 2.73 4.89 -10.43
N GLU A 84 1.90 3.92 -10.06
CA GLU A 84 0.77 3.46 -10.89
C GLU A 84 -0.37 4.48 -10.94
N ALA A 85 -0.60 5.21 -9.83
CA ALA A 85 -1.63 6.25 -9.77
C ALA A 85 -1.36 7.44 -10.70
N ARG A 86 -0.09 7.67 -11.10
CA ARG A 86 0.32 8.74 -12.03
C ARG A 86 -0.30 10.10 -11.69
N LEU A 87 -0.30 10.42 -10.40
CA LEU A 87 -0.96 11.60 -9.85
C LEU A 87 -0.45 12.87 -10.55
N ASN A 88 -1.36 13.73 -10.97
CA ASN A 88 -1.02 15.10 -11.33
C ASN A 88 -0.70 15.94 -10.08
N GLU A 89 -0.22 17.17 -10.28
CA GLU A 89 0.19 18.05 -9.18
C GLU A 89 -0.93 18.27 -8.14
N SER A 90 -2.16 18.49 -8.59
CA SER A 90 -3.31 18.70 -7.70
C SER A 90 -3.62 17.44 -6.89
N GLU A 91 -3.58 16.28 -7.53
CA GLU A 91 -3.85 14.98 -6.89
C GLU A 91 -2.75 14.59 -5.89
N LEU A 92 -1.49 14.91 -6.21
CA LEU A 92 -0.35 14.74 -5.30
C LEU A 92 -0.46 15.67 -4.10
N ASN A 93 -0.85 16.92 -4.30
CA ASN A 93 -1.08 17.87 -3.20
C ASN A 93 -2.21 17.37 -2.28
N ALA A 94 -3.30 16.86 -2.86
CA ALA A 94 -4.39 16.25 -2.08
C ALA A 94 -3.92 15.02 -1.30
N PHE A 95 -3.10 14.15 -1.91
CA PHE A 95 -2.45 13.02 -1.24
C PHE A 95 -1.60 13.45 -0.04
N MET A 96 -0.70 14.41 -0.25
CA MET A 96 0.19 14.90 0.81
C MET A 96 -0.57 15.60 1.94
N ASN A 97 -1.65 16.33 1.62
CA ASN A 97 -2.48 16.98 2.63
C ASN A 97 -3.23 15.96 3.50
N LYS A 98 -3.78 14.92 2.88
CA LYS A 98 -4.46 13.84 3.62
C LYS A 98 -3.50 13.11 4.56
N ILE A 99 -2.31 12.75 4.07
CA ILE A 99 -1.27 12.11 4.90
C ILE A 99 -0.89 12.96 6.11
N ARG A 100 -0.77 14.29 5.95
CA ARG A 100 -0.44 15.20 7.05
C ARG A 100 -1.58 15.25 8.07
N ALA A 101 -2.82 15.41 7.61
CA ALA A 101 -3.98 15.43 8.50
C ALA A 101 -4.09 14.14 9.33
N ASP A 102 -3.91 12.98 8.69
CA ASP A 102 -3.96 11.68 9.40
C ASP A 102 -2.78 11.50 10.37
N ALA A 103 -1.61 12.07 10.05
CA ALA A 103 -0.47 12.05 10.95
C ALA A 103 -0.68 12.96 12.17
N ASP A 104 -1.36 14.10 11.98
CA ASP A 104 -1.68 15.03 13.05
C ASP A 104 -2.74 14.41 14.01
N GLU A 105 -3.76 13.72 13.48
CA GLU A 105 -4.79 13.03 14.29
C GLU A 105 -4.19 11.92 15.17
N LEU A 106 -3.12 11.25 14.73
CA LEU A 106 -2.42 10.23 15.53
C LEU A 106 -1.57 10.80 16.68
N LEU A 107 -1.31 12.12 16.70
CA LEU A 107 -0.52 12.79 17.72
C LEU A 107 -1.37 13.48 18.80
N GLU A 108 -2.68 13.58 18.59
CA GLU A 108 -3.68 14.08 19.56
C GLU A 108 -4.21 12.97 20.48
#